data_AF-A0A0F9P0S0-F1
#
_entry.id   AF-A0A0F9P0S0-F1
#
_cell.length_a   1.000
_cell.length_b   1.000
_cell.length_c   1.000
_cell.angle_alpha   90.00
_cell.angle_beta   90.00
_cell.angle_gamma   90.00
#
_symmetry.space_group_name_H-M   'P 1'
#
loop_
_entity.id
_entity.type
_entity.pdbx_description
1 polymer ?
#
loop_
_entity_poly.entity_id
_entity_poly.type
_entity_poly.pdbx_seq_one_letter_code
_entity_poly.pdbx_strand_id
1 'polypeptide(L)'
;MPMTDDVLRKIENAASVFLGDYSPVAAADYLSGTNHILPTGGSAKRFSGLSVQTFLKSMTYQSLSKEALKLMSSDITNLASNEGPYTEHIRSVKIREE
;
A
#
# COMPACT_ATOMS: atom_id res chain seq x y z
N MET A 1 29.21 -10.84 15.81
CA MET A 1 28.01 -11.45 16.41
C MET A 1 26.93 -11.43 15.34
N PRO A 2 26.46 -12.58 14.82
CA PRO A 2 25.34 -12.56 13.89
C PRO A 2 24.09 -12.21 14.71
N MET A 3 23.73 -10.93 14.77
CA MET A 3 22.36 -10.56 15.13
C MET A 3 21.49 -11.08 13.98
N THR A 4 20.91 -12.24 14.25
CA THR A 4 20.16 -13.07 13.32
C THR A 4 18.91 -12.33 12.85
N ASP A 5 18.51 -12.60 11.61
CA ASP A 5 17.22 -12.20 11.01
C ASP A 5 16.04 -12.35 11.97
N ASP A 6 16.12 -13.26 12.95
CA ASP A 6 15.14 -13.49 14.01
C ASP A 6 14.82 -12.25 14.86
N VAL A 7 15.79 -11.38 15.13
CA VAL A 7 15.55 -10.13 15.88
C VAL A 7 14.87 -9.12 14.98
N LEU A 8 15.34 -8.97 13.74
CA LEU A 8 14.74 -8.06 12.76
C LEU A 8 13.27 -8.41 12.48
N ARG A 9 12.93 -9.70 12.43
CA ARG A 9 11.55 -10.19 12.26
C ARG A 9 10.61 -9.78 13.39
N LYS A 10 11.13 -9.42 14.57
CA LYS A 10 10.33 -8.96 15.71
C LYS A 10 10.14 -7.44 15.74
N ILE A 11 10.82 -6.69 14.87
CA ILE A 11 10.70 -5.24 14.80
C ILE A 11 9.48 -4.90 13.94
N GLU A 12 8.39 -4.50 14.59
CA GLU A 12 7.16 -4.08 13.90
C GLU A 12 7.17 -2.60 13.52
N ASN A 13 7.77 -1.74 14.35
CA ASN A 13 7.66 -0.29 14.25
C ASN A 13 9.03 0.39 14.38
N ALA A 14 9.68 0.66 13.24
CA ALA A 14 10.91 1.44 13.16
C ALA A 14 10.98 2.17 11.82
N ALA A 15 11.49 3.40 11.83
CA ALA A 15 11.63 4.20 10.62
C ALA A 15 12.90 3.85 9.82
N SER A 16 13.99 3.59 10.53
CA SER A 16 15.26 3.07 10.01
C SER A 16 15.90 2.23 11.11
N VAL A 17 16.64 1.18 10.75
CA VAL A 17 17.26 0.23 11.70
C VAL A 17 18.76 0.16 11.41
N PHE A 18 19.55 0.24 12.47
CA PHE A 18 21.01 0.27 12.43
C PHE A 18 21.56 -0.99 13.07
N LEU A 19 22.36 -1.77 12.33
CA LEU A 19 22.76 -3.12 12.74
C LEU A 19 24.26 -3.23 13.03
N GLY A 20 24.59 -3.58 14.27
CA GLY A 20 25.96 -3.82 14.70
C GLY A 20 26.79 -2.56 14.93
N ASP A 21 27.96 -2.74 15.53
CA ASP A 21 28.80 -1.65 16.06
C ASP A 21 29.36 -0.71 14.98
N TYR A 22 29.33 -1.13 13.71
CA TYR A 22 29.84 -0.38 12.56
C TYR A 22 28.75 0.32 11.73
N SER A 23 27.51 0.38 12.24
CA SER A 23 26.40 1.10 11.60
C SER A 23 26.00 2.34 12.41
N PRO A 24 26.87 3.37 12.53
CA PRO A 24 26.54 4.57 13.27
C PRO A 24 25.44 5.38 12.58
N VAL A 25 24.64 6.11 13.37
CA VAL A 25 23.54 6.96 12.86
C VAL A 25 24.03 7.96 11.81
N ALA A 26 25.19 8.57 12.05
CA ALA A 26 25.81 9.51 11.12
C ALA A 26 26.05 8.93 9.71
N ALA A 27 26.30 7.62 9.59
CA ALA A 27 26.44 7.00 8.27
C ALA A 27 25.11 7.08 7.49
N ALA A 28 23.95 6.83 8.13
CA ALA A 28 22.65 6.95 7.48
C ALA A 28 22.23 8.38 7.21
N ASP A 29 22.61 9.30 8.10
CA ASP A 29 22.26 10.70 7.94
C ASP A 29 22.97 11.35 6.75
N TYR A 30 24.11 10.79 6.34
CA TYR A 30 24.98 11.44 5.35
C TYR A 30 25.29 10.61 4.10
N LEU A 31 25.48 9.29 4.18
CA LEU A 31 26.15 8.56 3.09
C LEU A 31 25.69 7.13 2.80
N SER A 32 25.07 6.42 3.75
CA SER A 32 24.70 5.01 3.53
C SER A 32 23.64 4.83 2.44
N GLY A 33 22.92 5.90 2.10
CA GLY A 33 21.89 5.93 1.05
C GLY A 33 20.45 5.79 1.55
N THR A 34 20.24 5.45 2.83
CA THR A 34 18.91 5.53 3.45
C THR A 34 18.46 6.99 3.58
N ASN A 35 17.16 7.25 3.54
CA ASN A 35 16.64 8.61 3.74
C ASN A 35 16.53 8.93 5.24
N HIS A 36 17.07 10.07 5.68
CA HIS A 36 17.03 10.48 7.09
C HIS A 36 15.82 11.35 7.46
N ILE A 37 14.93 11.66 6.51
CA ILE A 37 13.64 12.30 6.79
C ILE A 37 12.68 11.20 7.25
N LEU A 38 12.66 11.00 8.57
CA LEU A 38 11.97 9.90 9.24
C LEU A 38 10.80 10.39 10.13
N PRO A 39 9.74 9.58 10.30
CA PRO A 39 8.64 9.90 11.21
C PRO A 39 9.08 9.92 12.69
N THR A 40 8.73 10.99 13.40
CA THR A 40 9.03 11.20 14.83
C THR A 40 7.74 11.13 15.68
N GLY A 41 7.87 11.29 17.01
CA GLY A 41 6.71 11.29 17.91
C GLY A 41 5.92 9.97 17.95
N GLY A 42 6.58 8.84 17.68
CA GLY A 42 5.95 7.51 17.60
C GLY A 42 5.21 7.23 16.28
N SER A 43 5.31 8.12 15.29
CA SER A 43 4.60 8.01 14.01
C SER A 43 5.10 6.88 13.12
N ALA A 44 6.25 6.26 13.42
CA ALA A 44 6.74 5.05 12.77
C ALA A 44 5.78 3.84 12.88
N LYS A 45 4.74 3.92 13.73
CA LYS A 45 3.63 2.95 13.78
C LYS A 45 2.68 3.00 12.58
N ARG A 46 2.71 4.10 11.82
CA ARG A 46 1.72 4.38 10.75
C ARG A 46 2.36 4.96 9.48
N PHE A 47 3.53 5.56 9.57
CA PHE A 47 4.20 6.24 8.48
C PHE A 47 5.59 5.65 8.25
N SER A 48 6.04 5.69 7.00
CA SER A 48 7.40 5.35 6.59
C SER A 48 8.27 6.61 6.50
N GLY A 49 9.59 6.43 6.42
CA GLY A 49 10.50 7.50 6.01
C GLY A 49 10.23 7.97 4.58
N LEU A 50 10.76 9.15 4.23
CA LEU A 50 10.64 9.70 2.88
C LEU A 50 11.28 8.74 1.87
N SER A 51 10.59 8.47 0.77
CA SER A 51 11.09 7.64 -0.33
C SER A 51 10.66 8.21 -1.67
N VAL A 52 11.18 7.65 -2.77
CA VAL A 52 10.73 8.03 -4.12
C VAL A 52 9.22 7.84 -4.27
N GLN A 53 8.63 6.85 -3.59
CA GLN A 53 7.18 6.60 -3.63
C GLN A 53 6.36 7.78 -3.09
N THR A 54 6.92 8.58 -2.18
CA THR A 54 6.27 9.79 -1.65
C THR A 54 6.00 10.83 -2.75
N PHE A 55 6.82 10.84 -3.80
CA PHE A 55 6.70 11.77 -4.93
C PHE A 55 5.96 11.18 -6.14
N LEU A 56 5.57 9.90 -6.07
CA LEU A 56 4.82 9.21 -7.11
C LEU A 56 3.34 9.15 -6.75
N LYS A 57 2.49 9.06 -7.77
CA LYS A 57 1.08 8.71 -7.63
C LYS A 57 0.88 7.31 -8.18
N SER A 58 0.31 6.40 -7.39
CA SER A 58 -0.08 5.08 -7.88
C SER A 58 -1.47 5.17 -8.52
N MET A 59 -1.58 4.78 -9.78
CA MET A 59 -2.84 4.76 -10.53
C MET A 59 -3.13 3.34 -10.99
N THR A 60 -4.28 2.82 -10.57
CA THR A 60 -4.79 1.54 -11.07
C THR A 60 -5.62 1.79 -12.33
N TYR A 61 -5.45 0.95 -13.34
CA TYR A 61 -6.33 0.92 -14.51
C TYR A 61 -6.97 -0.46 -14.63
N GLN A 62 -8.19 -0.49 -15.18
CA GLN A 62 -8.90 -1.72 -15.49
C GLN A 62 -9.42 -1.65 -16.92
N SER A 63 -9.40 -2.79 -17.61
CA SER A 63 -9.96 -2.97 -18.94
C SER A 63 -10.69 -4.29 -18.96
N LEU A 64 -11.96 -4.26 -19.34
CA LEU A 64 -12.84 -5.42 -19.35
C LEU A 64 -13.36 -5.62 -20.77
N SER A 65 -13.37 -6.88 -21.22
CA SER A 65 -14.15 -7.26 -22.39
C SER A 65 -15.65 -7.30 -22.04
N LYS A 66 -16.50 -7.34 -23.06
CA LYS A 66 -17.95 -7.47 -22.86
C LYS A 66 -18.30 -8.79 -22.14
N GLU A 67 -17.58 -9.86 -22.47
CA GLU A 67 -17.76 -11.20 -21.89
C GLU A 67 -17.37 -11.21 -20.41
N ALA A 68 -16.26 -10.56 -20.06
CA ALA A 68 -15.83 -10.43 -18.66
C ALA A 68 -16.86 -9.64 -17.83
N LEU A 69 -17.36 -8.51 -18.35
CA LEU A 69 -18.40 -7.74 -17.67
C LEU A 69 -19.69 -8.56 -17.49
N LYS A 70 -20.10 -9.31 -18.53
CA LYS A 70 -21.29 -10.16 -18.48
C LYS A 70 -21.16 -11.26 -17.43
N LEU A 71 -19.98 -11.86 -17.29
CA LEU A 71 -19.73 -12.90 -16.29
C LEU A 71 -19.90 -12.37 -14.85
N MET A 72 -19.52 -11.11 -14.59
CA MET A 72 -19.60 -10.49 -13.26
C MET A 72 -20.92 -9.77 -12.98
N SER A 73 -21.76 -9.57 -14.00
CA SER A 73 -22.93 -8.70 -13.92
C SER A 73 -23.93 -9.09 -12.83
N SER A 74 -24.20 -10.40 -12.68
CA SER A 74 -25.08 -10.91 -11.63
C SER A 74 -24.52 -10.63 -10.24
N ASP A 75 -23.21 -10.83 -10.05
CA ASP A 75 -22.55 -10.66 -8.76
C ASP A 75 -22.48 -9.17 -8.39
N ILE A 76 -22.12 -8.31 -9.36
CA ILE A 76 -22.14 -6.85 -9.18
C ILE A 76 -23.55 -6.38 -8.81
N THR A 77 -24.58 -6.89 -9.51
CA THR A 77 -25.98 -6.52 -9.23
C THR A 77 -26.40 -6.95 -7.83
N ASN A 78 -26.03 -8.16 -7.41
CA ASN A 78 -26.35 -8.70 -6.09
C ASN A 78 -25.65 -7.90 -4.99
N LEU A 79 -24.35 -7.64 -5.11
CA LEU A 79 -23.60 -6.82 -4.15
C LEU A 79 -24.19 -5.42 -4.05
N ALA A 80 -24.37 -4.74 -5.19
CA ALA A 80 -24.89 -3.37 -5.21
C ALA A 80 -26.33 -3.26 -4.67
N SER A 81 -27.16 -4.29 -4.84
CA SER A 81 -28.53 -4.31 -4.28
C SER A 81 -28.54 -4.42 -2.76
N ASN A 82 -27.54 -5.05 -2.16
CA ASN A 82 -27.42 -5.22 -0.70
C ASN A 82 -26.77 -4.00 -0.02
N GLU A 83 -26.07 -3.13 -0.74
CA GLU A 83 -25.38 -1.96 -0.18
C GLU A 83 -26.29 -0.74 0.03
N GLY A 84 -27.49 -0.69 -0.58
CA GLY A 84 -28.46 0.41 -0.40
C GLY A 84 -29.03 0.94 -1.74
N PRO A 85 -29.51 2.20 -1.82
CA PRO A 85 -30.18 2.76 -3.01
C PRO A 85 -29.22 3.07 -4.18
N TYR A 86 -28.17 2.27 -4.35
CA TYR A 86 -27.14 2.42 -5.38
C TYR A 86 -27.61 1.85 -6.74
N THR A 87 -28.84 2.20 -7.13
CA THR A 87 -29.43 1.78 -8.41
C THR A 87 -28.56 2.17 -9.61
N GLU A 88 -27.78 3.25 -9.50
CA GLU A 88 -26.91 3.71 -10.58
C GLU A 88 -25.70 2.80 -10.81
N HIS A 89 -25.18 2.11 -9.79
CA HIS A 89 -24.12 1.12 -10.00
C HIS A 89 -24.64 -0.06 -10.82
N ILE A 90 -25.81 -0.58 -10.46
CA ILE A 90 -26.50 -1.65 -11.22
C ILE A 90 -26.79 -1.18 -12.64
N ARG A 91 -27.39 0.01 -12.78
CA ARG A 91 -27.73 0.61 -14.07
C ARG A 91 -26.51 0.78 -14.97
N SER A 92 -25.36 1.17 -14.40
CA SER A 92 -24.10 1.32 -15.15
C SER A 92 -23.65 0.00 -15.81
N VAL A 93 -23.97 -1.14 -15.20
CA VAL A 93 -23.72 -2.46 -15.78
C VAL A 93 -24.82 -2.82 -16.78
N LYS A 94 -26.10 -2.68 -16.39
CA LYS A 94 -27.25 -3.11 -17.21
C LYS A 94 -27.34 -2.42 -18.57
N ILE A 95 -27.02 -1.13 -18.68
CA ILE A 95 -27.00 -0.42 -19.97
C ILE A 95 -25.98 -0.96 -20.98
N ARG A 96 -25.03 -1.80 -20.54
CA ARG A 96 -24.02 -2.44 -21.39
C ARG A 96 -24.37 -3.90 -21.74
N GLU A 97 -25.47 -4.42 -21.17
CA GLU A 97 -26.04 -5.73 -21.49
C GLU A 97 -27.14 -5.67 -22.55
N GLU A 98 -27.73 -4.50 -22.77
CA GLU A 98 -28.60 -4.16 -23.91
C GLU A 98 -27.85 -4.33 -25.25
#